data_AF-A0AAD9ZNN9-F1
#
_entry.id   AF-A0AAD9ZNN9-F1
#
_cell.length_a   1.000
_cell.length_b   1.000
_cell.length_c   1.000
_cell.angle_alpha   90.00
_cell.angle_beta   90.00
_cell.angle_gamma   90.00
#
_symmetry.space_group_name_H-M   'P 1'
#
loop_
_entity.id
_entity.type
_entity.pdbx_description
1 polymer ?
#
loop_
_entity_poly.entity_id
_entity_poly.type
_entity_poly.pdbx_seq_one_letter_code
_entity_poly.pdbx_strand_id
1 'polypeptide(L)'
;MDRGMKFSGSIVHQLLLRELHHDGPEDEMRFMLGPRSVRFSKVKFCLITGLKFGVIPDTTRCEMVQNRIHQRYFGGVVKVDYEHLRAVLRIGVFEEQYDAVKLCLIYMLKWILIGLDERDKVLLWQIRLVEDLVAFDVFPWGAHVYRQSIFGFKHALDGRREPYERRQQEKRR
;
A
#
# COMPACT_ATOMS: atom_id res chain seq x y z
N MET A 1 16.77 9.18 -18.09
CA MET A 1 17.64 9.28 -16.90
C MET A 1 17.36 8.07 -16.02
N ASP A 2 18.10 6.99 -16.22
CA ASP A 2 18.02 5.81 -15.36
C ASP A 2 18.96 6.03 -14.18
N ARG A 3 18.44 6.62 -13.08
CA ARG A 3 19.22 6.66 -11.84
C ARG A 3 19.12 5.27 -11.27
N GLY A 4 20.20 4.49 -11.34
CA GLY A 4 20.35 3.12 -10.83
C GLY A 4 20.20 2.97 -9.31
N MET A 5 19.15 3.56 -8.75
CA MET A 5 18.79 3.50 -7.35
C MET A 5 18.01 2.21 -7.13
N LYS A 6 18.74 1.14 -6.79
CA LYS A 6 18.12 -0.14 -6.43
C LYS A 6 17.53 -0.04 -5.03
N PHE A 7 16.32 -0.59 -4.85
CA PHE A 7 15.72 -0.72 -3.52
C PHE A 7 16.65 -1.55 -2.61
N SER A 8 16.97 -1.01 -1.43
CA SER A 8 17.78 -1.70 -0.43
C SER A 8 16.94 -2.02 0.80
N GLY A 9 16.47 -3.27 0.87
CA GLY A 9 15.76 -3.77 2.04
C GLY A 9 16.58 -3.63 3.33
N SER A 10 17.91 -3.74 3.24
CA SER A 10 18.80 -3.56 4.39
C SER A 10 18.77 -2.13 4.95
N ILE A 11 18.69 -1.10 4.09
CA ILE A 11 18.57 0.29 4.56
C ILE A 11 17.23 0.50 5.26
N VAL A 12 16.14 0.00 4.67
CA VAL A 12 14.81 0.08 5.28
C VAL A 12 14.79 -0.65 6.63
N HIS A 13 15.34 -1.85 6.70
CA HIS A 13 15.44 -2.62 7.94
C HIS A 13 16.22 -1.87 9.03
N GLN A 14 17.39 -1.32 8.70
CA GLN A 14 18.19 -0.54 9.66
C GLN A 14 17.50 0.77 10.07
N LEU A 15 16.72 1.38 9.19
CA LEU A 15 15.90 2.54 9.51
C LEU A 15 14.81 2.16 10.52
N LEU A 16 14.07 1.08 10.26
CA LEU A 16 13.00 0.60 11.13
C LEU A 16 13.51 0.24 12.53
N LEU A 17 14.72 -0.34 12.65
CA LEU A 17 15.34 -0.62 13.95
C LEU A 17 15.67 0.62 14.78
N ARG A 18 15.71 1.80 14.15
CA ARG A 18 15.94 3.11 14.81
C ARG A 18 14.65 3.85 15.11
N GLU A 19 13.51 3.18 15.03
CA GLU A 19 12.23 3.75 15.45
C GLU A 19 12.26 4.10 16.94
N LEU A 20 11.84 5.32 17.27
CA LEU A 20 11.60 5.79 18.61
C LEU A 20 10.21 5.36 19.06
N HIS A 21 10.18 4.37 19.96
CA HIS A 21 8.95 3.90 20.57
C HIS A 21 8.64 4.84 21.73
N HIS A 22 7.51 5.53 21.64
CA HIS A 22 7.04 6.50 22.63
C HIS A 22 5.52 6.39 22.74
N ASP A 23 4.96 6.87 23.85
CA ASP A 23 3.52 6.99 24.09
C ASP A 23 2.91 8.11 23.20
N GLY A 24 2.97 7.91 21.89
CA GLY A 24 2.44 8.80 20.86
C GLY A 24 1.29 8.15 20.09
N PRO A 25 0.69 8.89 19.14
CA PRO A 25 -0.38 8.35 18.29
C PRO A 25 0.07 7.07 17.59
N GLU A 26 -0.76 6.01 17.66
CA GLU A 26 -0.47 4.72 17.03
C GLU A 26 -0.30 4.80 15.51
N ASP A 27 -0.70 5.90 14.90
CA ASP A 27 -0.67 6.14 13.48
C ASP A 27 0.52 7.01 13.03
N GLU A 28 1.58 7.17 13.83
CA GLU A 28 2.82 7.83 13.42
C GLU A 28 4.05 6.97 13.74
N MET A 29 5.14 7.17 12.99
CA MET A 29 6.45 6.59 13.29
C MET A 29 7.49 7.71 13.39
N ARG A 30 8.41 7.60 14.37
CA ARG A 30 9.53 8.54 14.53
C ARG A 30 10.84 7.78 14.45
N PHE A 31 11.82 8.35 13.77
CA PHE A 31 13.14 7.74 13.59
C PHE A 31 14.25 8.71 13.99
N MET A 32 15.31 8.19 14.59
CA MET A 32 16.55 8.95 14.81
C MET A 32 17.48 8.81 13.61
N LEU A 33 17.70 9.92 12.91
CA LEU A 33 18.64 10.03 11.80
C LEU A 33 19.74 11.03 12.15
N GLY A 34 20.87 10.50 12.61
CA GLY A 34 21.95 11.33 13.17
C GLY A 34 21.45 12.09 14.41
N PRO A 35 21.66 13.41 14.51
CA PRO A 35 21.15 14.21 15.63
C PRO A 35 19.67 14.63 15.46
N ARG A 36 19.02 14.27 14.35
CA ARG A 36 17.66 14.74 14.04
C ARG A 36 16.64 13.64 14.25
N SER A 37 15.54 13.99 14.93
CA SER A 37 14.32 13.17 14.94
C SER A 37 13.50 13.50 13.70
N VAL A 38 13.18 12.48 12.90
CA VAL A 38 12.29 12.61 11.74
C VAL A 38 11.00 11.86 12.00
N ARG A 39 9.89 12.49 11.61
CA ARG A 39 8.55 11.91 11.73
C ARG A 39 8.01 11.49 10.37
N PHE A 40 7.53 10.26 10.29
CA PHE A 40 6.64 9.76 9.25
C PHE A 40 5.20 9.88 9.77
N SER A 41 4.41 10.73 9.11
CA SER A 41 3.08 11.16 9.58
C SER A 41 2.11 11.22 8.40
N LYS A 42 0.81 11.14 8.68
CA LYS A 42 -0.28 11.30 7.70
C LYS A 42 -0.11 12.56 6.85
N VAL A 43 0.21 13.70 7.49
CA VAL A 43 0.39 14.99 6.82
C VAL A 43 1.50 14.92 5.77
N LYS A 44 2.67 14.41 6.14
CA LYS A 44 3.78 14.27 5.18
C LYS A 44 3.48 13.26 4.07
N PHE A 45 2.81 12.17 4.41
CA PHE A 45 2.40 11.17 3.43
C PHE A 45 1.43 11.77 2.41
N CYS A 46 0.43 12.54 2.87
CA CYS A 46 -0.49 13.29 2.03
C CYS A 46 0.24 14.28 1.12
N LEU A 47 1.20 15.03 1.66
CA LEU A 47 1.97 16.01 0.89
C LEU A 47 2.83 15.38 -0.21
N ILE A 48 3.42 14.21 0.06
CA ILE A 48 4.29 13.51 -0.91
C ILE A 48 3.46 12.79 -1.98
N THR A 49 2.39 12.12 -1.58
CA THR A 49 1.59 11.27 -2.49
C THR A 49 0.48 12.04 -3.20
N GLY A 50 0.05 13.18 -2.67
CA GLY A 50 -1.12 13.92 -3.15
C GLY A 50 -2.45 13.19 -2.92
N LEU A 51 -2.46 12.04 -2.25
CA LEU A 51 -3.66 11.23 -2.07
C LEU A 51 -4.59 11.82 -1.01
N LYS A 52 -5.90 11.72 -1.24
CA LYS A 52 -6.93 12.24 -0.33
C LYS A 52 -6.96 11.44 0.98
N PHE A 53 -7.06 12.16 2.09
CA PHE A 53 -7.29 11.59 3.42
C PHE A 53 -8.73 11.82 3.87
N GLY A 54 -9.26 10.91 4.67
CA GLY A 54 -10.62 10.95 5.18
C GLY A 54 -10.98 9.69 5.97
N VAL A 55 -12.22 9.62 6.43
CA VAL A 55 -12.76 8.43 7.08
C VAL A 55 -12.96 7.35 6.02
N ILE A 56 -12.30 6.20 6.19
CA ILE A 56 -12.45 5.07 5.27
C ILE A 56 -13.89 4.55 5.44
N PRO A 57 -14.72 4.61 4.38
CA PRO A 57 -16.10 4.16 4.47
C PRO A 57 -16.17 2.64 4.64
N ASP A 58 -17.29 2.15 5.18
CA ASP A 58 -17.55 0.72 5.19
C ASP A 58 -17.67 0.19 3.75
N THR A 59 -16.77 -0.70 3.39
CA THR A 59 -16.65 -1.27 2.04
C THR A 59 -17.70 -2.33 1.75
N THR A 60 -18.51 -2.76 2.73
CA THR A 60 -19.69 -3.62 2.50
C THR A 60 -20.67 -3.01 1.50
N ARG A 61 -20.77 -1.68 1.44
CA ARG A 61 -21.63 -0.98 0.45
C ARG A 61 -21.19 -1.22 -0.99
N CYS A 62 -19.92 -1.57 -1.21
CA CYS A 62 -19.43 -1.94 -2.54
C CYS A 62 -20.02 -3.28 -2.99
N GLU A 63 -20.65 -4.08 -2.12
CA GLU A 63 -21.22 -5.38 -2.51
C GLU A 63 -22.39 -5.29 -3.47
N MET A 64 -23.14 -4.19 -3.42
CA MET A 64 -24.29 -3.95 -4.28
C MET A 64 -23.90 -3.33 -5.64
N VAL A 65 -22.63 -2.96 -5.82
CA VAL A 65 -22.14 -2.35 -7.06
C VAL A 65 -21.94 -3.43 -8.13
N GLN A 66 -22.25 -3.08 -9.38
CA GLN A 66 -22.01 -3.94 -10.53
C GLN A 66 -20.55 -4.42 -10.56
N ASN A 67 -20.35 -5.63 -11.06
CA ASN A 67 -19.05 -6.31 -11.02
C ASN A 67 -18.63 -6.73 -12.44
N ARG A 68 -18.85 -5.85 -13.41
CA ARG A 68 -18.79 -6.13 -14.85
C ARG A 68 -17.35 -6.45 -15.28
N ILE A 69 -16.38 -5.62 -14.92
CA ILE A 69 -14.95 -5.84 -15.16
C ILE A 69 -14.50 -7.16 -14.56
N HIS A 70 -14.96 -7.47 -13.36
CA HIS A 70 -14.63 -8.71 -12.71
C HIS A 70 -15.14 -9.94 -13.47
N GLN A 71 -16.39 -9.90 -13.92
CA GLN A 71 -16.98 -10.97 -14.71
C GLN A 71 -16.32 -11.07 -16.09
N ARG A 72 -16.11 -9.94 -16.76
CA ARG A 72 -15.61 -9.85 -18.13
C ARG A 72 -14.15 -10.27 -18.28
N TYR A 73 -13.27 -9.77 -17.40
CA TYR A 73 -11.82 -9.99 -17.55
C TYR A 73 -11.26 -11.07 -16.61
N PHE A 74 -12.02 -11.46 -15.59
CA PHE A 74 -11.55 -12.44 -14.60
C PHE A 74 -12.51 -13.60 -14.39
N GLY A 75 -13.56 -13.73 -15.21
CA GLY A 75 -14.51 -14.86 -15.13
C GLY A 75 -15.22 -14.97 -13.79
N GLY A 76 -15.26 -13.90 -12.99
CA GLY A 76 -15.90 -13.92 -11.67
C GLY A 76 -15.13 -14.66 -10.56
N VAL A 77 -13.85 -14.99 -10.75
CA VAL A 77 -13.04 -15.69 -9.73
C VAL A 77 -13.00 -14.94 -8.40
N VAL A 78 -13.01 -15.64 -7.26
CA VAL A 78 -13.12 -14.98 -5.94
C VAL A 78 -11.97 -13.99 -5.65
N LYS A 79 -10.79 -14.21 -6.24
CA LYS A 79 -9.59 -13.41 -6.01
C LYS A 79 -8.84 -13.21 -7.32
N VAL A 80 -8.61 -11.95 -7.68
CA VAL A 80 -7.77 -11.57 -8.82
C VAL A 80 -6.33 -11.44 -8.36
N ASP A 81 -5.41 -12.06 -9.09
CA ASP A 81 -3.98 -11.98 -8.80
C ASP A 81 -3.21 -11.10 -9.77
N TYR A 82 -1.97 -10.84 -9.40
CA TYR A 82 -1.08 -9.97 -10.13
C TYR A 82 -0.89 -10.40 -11.59
N GLU A 83 -0.58 -11.69 -11.81
CA GLU A 83 -0.27 -12.19 -13.16
C GLU A 83 -1.51 -12.19 -14.06
N HIS A 84 -2.69 -12.55 -13.56
CA HIS A 84 -3.92 -12.44 -14.35
C HIS A 84 -4.21 -10.98 -14.73
N LEU A 85 -4.15 -10.04 -13.78
CA LEU A 85 -4.36 -8.62 -14.09
C LEU A 85 -3.34 -8.11 -15.10
N ARG A 86 -2.07 -8.47 -14.93
CA ARG A 86 -0.98 -8.06 -15.82
C ARG A 86 -1.14 -8.65 -17.21
N ALA A 87 -1.59 -9.90 -17.31
CA ALA A 87 -1.89 -10.56 -18.58
C ALA A 87 -3.01 -9.83 -19.33
N VAL A 88 -4.11 -9.50 -18.65
CA VAL A 88 -5.21 -8.72 -19.24
C VAL A 88 -4.71 -7.37 -19.75
N LEU A 89 -3.95 -6.63 -18.92
CA LEU A 89 -3.39 -5.34 -19.31
C LEU A 89 -2.40 -5.44 -20.49
N ARG A 90 -1.64 -6.53 -20.59
CA ARG A 90 -0.70 -6.79 -21.70
C ARG A 90 -1.38 -7.15 -23.01
N ILE A 91 -2.47 -7.92 -22.95
CA ILE A 91 -3.27 -8.24 -24.13
C ILE A 91 -3.81 -6.95 -24.75
N GLY A 92 -4.23 -5.99 -23.92
CA GLY A 92 -4.60 -4.65 -24.37
C GLY A 92 -5.91 -4.59 -25.16
N VAL A 93 -6.68 -5.68 -25.18
CA VAL A 93 -7.99 -5.75 -25.81
C VAL A 93 -9.05 -5.51 -24.75
N PHE A 94 -9.73 -4.37 -24.85
CA PHE A 94 -10.74 -3.93 -23.90
C PHE A 94 -12.05 -3.66 -24.63
N GLU A 95 -13.15 -4.07 -24.02
CA GLU A 95 -14.49 -3.92 -24.62
C GLU A 95 -15.00 -2.48 -24.51
N GLU A 96 -14.65 -1.78 -23.42
CA GLU A 96 -15.04 -0.40 -23.20
C GLU A 96 -13.85 0.54 -22.99
N GLN A 97 -14.02 1.79 -23.42
CA GLN A 97 -12.98 2.83 -23.41
C GLN A 97 -12.30 3.05 -22.04
N TYR A 98 -13.03 2.84 -20.94
CA TYR A 98 -12.52 3.06 -19.58
C TYR A 98 -12.09 1.78 -18.87
N ASP A 99 -12.30 0.60 -19.45
CA ASP A 99 -11.94 -0.66 -18.79
C ASP A 99 -10.42 -0.74 -18.56
N ALA A 100 -9.62 -0.30 -19.53
CA ALA A 100 -8.16 -0.18 -19.39
C ALA A 100 -7.77 0.73 -18.21
N VAL A 101 -8.42 1.88 -18.08
CA VAL A 101 -8.15 2.84 -17.00
C VAL A 101 -8.48 2.23 -15.64
N LYS A 102 -9.64 1.60 -15.51
CA LYS A 102 -10.09 0.94 -14.27
C LYS A 102 -9.12 -0.16 -13.83
N LEU A 103 -8.65 -0.99 -14.77
CA LEU A 103 -7.65 -2.03 -14.50
C LEU A 103 -6.28 -1.45 -14.12
N CYS A 104 -5.84 -0.39 -14.80
CA CYS A 104 -4.62 0.34 -14.46
C CYS A 104 -4.69 0.97 -13.07
N LEU A 105 -5.84 1.52 -12.67
CA LEU A 105 -6.04 2.07 -11.32
C LEU A 105 -5.90 0.99 -10.25
N ILE A 106 -6.47 -0.20 -10.47
CA ILE A 106 -6.27 -1.36 -9.57
C ILE A 106 -4.78 -1.70 -9.48
N TYR A 107 -4.10 -1.78 -10.63
CA TYR A 107 -2.69 -2.12 -10.70
C TYR A 107 -1.82 -1.12 -9.92
N MET A 108 -1.98 0.17 -10.19
CA MET A 108 -1.25 1.24 -9.52
C MET A 108 -1.51 1.26 -8.02
N LEU A 109 -2.76 1.13 -7.60
CA LEU A 109 -3.10 1.09 -6.19
C LEU A 109 -2.41 -0.05 -5.45
N LYS A 110 -2.48 -1.27 -6.01
CA LYS A 110 -2.07 -2.49 -5.33
C LYS A 110 -0.57 -2.69 -5.28
N TRP A 111 0.09 -2.62 -6.43
CA TRP A 111 1.50 -3.00 -6.54
C TRP A 111 2.45 -1.80 -6.57
N ILE A 112 1.96 -0.60 -6.91
CA ILE A 112 2.81 0.61 -6.89
C ILE A 112 2.63 1.37 -5.58
N LEU A 113 1.40 1.70 -5.18
CA LEU A 113 1.14 2.53 -4.00
C LEU A 113 1.23 1.74 -2.68
N ILE A 114 0.55 0.59 -2.59
CA ILE A 114 0.60 -0.24 -1.37
C ILE A 114 1.89 -1.08 -1.35
N GLY A 115 2.43 -1.43 -2.51
CA GLY A 115 3.65 -2.25 -2.62
C GLY A 115 3.45 -3.69 -2.19
N LEU A 116 2.27 -4.26 -2.51
CA LEU A 116 1.95 -5.65 -2.20
C LEU A 116 2.86 -6.63 -2.96
N ASP A 117 3.03 -7.83 -2.39
CA ASP A 117 3.71 -8.94 -3.06
C ASP A 117 2.87 -9.44 -4.24
N GLU A 118 3.50 -10.05 -5.25
CA GLU A 118 2.79 -10.64 -6.39
C GLU A 118 1.83 -11.77 -5.96
N ARG A 119 2.05 -12.35 -4.77
CA ARG A 119 1.18 -13.35 -4.14
C ARG A 119 -0.11 -12.75 -3.58
N ASP A 120 -0.10 -11.46 -3.27
CA ASP A 120 -1.27 -10.78 -2.72
C ASP A 120 -2.35 -10.60 -3.79
N LYS A 121 -3.60 -10.65 -3.34
CA LYS A 121 -4.77 -10.62 -4.22
C LYS A 121 -5.51 -9.29 -4.11
N VAL A 122 -6.15 -8.89 -5.19
CA VAL A 122 -7.07 -7.75 -5.20
C VAL A 122 -8.33 -8.16 -4.47
N LEU A 123 -8.78 -7.34 -3.51
CA LEU A 123 -10.04 -7.60 -2.82
C LEU A 123 -11.20 -7.18 -3.73
N LEU A 124 -12.28 -7.95 -3.71
CA LEU A 124 -13.41 -7.75 -4.61
C LEU A 124 -14.00 -6.33 -4.51
N TRP A 125 -14.07 -5.76 -3.30
CA TRP A 125 -14.60 -4.41 -3.10
C TRP A 125 -13.79 -3.35 -3.86
N GLN A 126 -12.49 -3.55 -4.11
CA GLN A 126 -11.66 -2.61 -4.87
C GLN A 126 -11.95 -2.68 -6.36
N ILE A 127 -12.22 -3.89 -6.86
CA ILE A 127 -12.63 -4.11 -8.25
C ILE A 127 -14.01 -3.52 -8.49
N ARG A 128 -14.92 -3.68 -7.53
CA ARG A 128 -16.25 -3.05 -7.59
C ARG A 128 -16.17 -1.53 -7.47
N LEU A 129 -15.27 -1.00 -6.66
CA LEU A 129 -15.12 0.44 -6.49
C LEU A 129 -14.65 1.13 -7.78
N VAL A 130 -13.77 0.52 -8.58
CA VAL A 130 -13.33 1.12 -9.86
C VAL A 130 -14.43 1.14 -10.92
N GLU A 131 -15.55 0.43 -10.72
CA GLU A 131 -16.68 0.52 -11.65
C GLU A 131 -17.35 1.89 -11.62
N ASP A 132 -17.33 2.53 -10.44
CA ASP A 132 -17.74 3.91 -10.21
C ASP A 132 -16.49 4.78 -9.98
N LEU A 133 -15.98 5.38 -11.07
CA LEU A 133 -14.78 6.23 -11.01
C LEU A 133 -14.97 7.47 -10.14
N VAL A 134 -16.21 7.95 -9.95
CA VAL A 134 -16.49 9.09 -9.08
C VAL A 134 -16.34 8.65 -7.62
N ALA A 135 -16.91 7.51 -7.25
CA ALA A 135 -16.72 6.94 -5.93
C ALA A 135 -15.25 6.58 -5.67
N PHE A 136 -14.54 6.05 -6.68
CA PHE A 136 -13.11 5.75 -6.60
C PHE A 136 -12.27 7.02 -6.34
N ASP A 137 -12.53 8.12 -7.03
CA ASP A 137 -11.78 9.37 -6.85
C ASP A 137 -12.04 10.03 -5.48
N VAL A 138 -13.25 9.91 -4.96
CA VAL A 138 -13.61 10.46 -3.64
C VAL A 138 -13.09 9.58 -2.49
N PHE A 139 -12.82 8.30 -2.74
CA PHE A 139 -12.34 7.38 -1.73
C PHE A 139 -11.02 7.88 -1.09
N PRO A 140 -10.86 7.80 0.25
CA PRO A 140 -9.69 8.33 0.95
C PRO A 140 -8.47 7.41 0.82
N TRP A 141 -7.94 7.26 -0.40
CA TRP A 141 -6.81 6.39 -0.71
C TRP A 141 -5.56 6.70 0.11
N GLY A 142 -5.34 7.98 0.45
CA GLY A 142 -4.22 8.39 1.29
C GLY A 142 -4.31 7.77 2.69
N ALA A 143 -5.50 7.80 3.29
CA ALA A 143 -5.73 7.15 4.59
C ALA A 143 -5.60 5.62 4.51
N HIS A 144 -6.13 5.02 3.44
CA HIS A 144 -6.08 3.57 3.23
C HIS A 144 -4.64 3.06 3.06
N VAL A 145 -3.88 3.64 2.12
CA VAL A 145 -2.50 3.26 1.85
C VAL A 145 -1.62 3.52 3.07
N TYR A 146 -1.77 4.68 3.72
CA TYR A 146 -1.00 5.01 4.91
C TYR A 146 -1.19 4.00 6.04
N ARG A 147 -2.44 3.57 6.29
CA ARG A 147 -2.74 2.55 7.30
C ARG A 147 -2.02 1.23 6.99
N GLN A 148 -2.03 0.80 5.73
CA GLN A 148 -1.34 -0.42 5.30
C GLN A 148 0.18 -0.28 5.47
N SER A 149 0.76 0.86 5.09
CA SER A 149 2.19 1.12 5.23
C SER A 149 2.64 1.10 6.70
N ILE A 150 1.93 1.81 7.59
CA ILE A 150 2.26 1.83 9.03
C ILE A 150 2.14 0.44 9.64
N PHE A 151 1.05 -0.28 9.33
CA PHE A 151 0.86 -1.66 9.80
C PHE A 151 2.03 -2.54 9.34
N GLY A 152 2.35 -2.53 8.05
CA GLY A 152 3.47 -3.31 7.51
C GLY A 152 4.81 -2.96 8.15
N PHE A 153 5.11 -1.67 8.35
CA PHE A 153 6.37 -1.24 8.95
C PHE A 153 6.50 -1.60 10.43
N LYS A 154 5.41 -1.48 11.21
CA LYS A 154 5.42 -1.84 12.63
C LYS A 154 5.60 -3.33 12.83
N HIS A 155 4.91 -4.14 12.03
CA HIS A 155 4.97 -5.60 12.12
C HIS A 155 6.18 -6.22 11.41
N ALA A 156 6.93 -5.46 10.61
CA ALA A 156 8.11 -5.96 9.89
C ALA A 156 9.25 -6.44 10.82
N LEU A 157 9.28 -5.98 12.07
CA LEU A 157 10.32 -6.28 13.05
C LEU A 157 9.84 -7.14 14.23
N ASP A 158 8.59 -7.61 14.21
CA ASP A 158 8.05 -8.46 15.26
C ASP A 158 8.93 -9.71 15.44
N GLY A 159 9.35 -9.96 16.69
CA GLY A 159 10.27 -11.03 17.05
C GLY A 159 11.74 -10.85 16.61
N ARG A 160 12.10 -9.78 15.87
CA ARG A 160 13.47 -9.54 15.38
C ARG A 160 14.19 -8.41 16.10
N ARG A 161 13.49 -7.65 16.94
CA ARG A 161 14.01 -6.46 17.60
C ARG A 161 14.83 -6.74 18.85
N GLU A 162 14.32 -7.54 19.77
CA GLU A 162 15.01 -7.88 21.03
C GLU A 162 16.42 -8.46 20.82
N PRO A 163 16.66 -9.34 19.80
CA PRO A 163 18.01 -9.80 19.50
C PRO A 163 18.94 -8.69 18.98
N TYR A 164 18.40 -7.67 18.30
CA TYR A 164 19.20 -6.52 17.86
C TYR A 164 19.58 -5.61 19.02
N GLU A 165 18.64 -5.30 19.90
CA GLU A 165 18.89 -4.46 21.08
C GLU A 165 19.92 -5.08 22.01
N ARG A 166 19.85 -6.40 22.25
CA ARG A 166 20.88 -7.16 22.97
C ARG A 166 22.27 -7.00 22.35
N ARG A 167 22.40 -7.22 21.03
CA ARG A 167 23.69 -7.08 20.31
C ARG A 167 24.23 -5.65 20.33
N GLN A 168 23.37 -4.62 20.38
CA GLN A 168 23.81 -3.23 20.48
C GLN A 168 24.29 -2.88 21.89
N GLN A 169 23.68 -3.45 22.93
CA GLN A 169 24.13 -3.29 24.31
C GLN A 169 25.48 -4.00 24.55
N GLU A 170 25.69 -5.17 23.95
CA GLU A 170 26.96 -5.92 24.00
C GLU A 170 28.12 -5.16 23.34
N LYS A 171 27.87 -4.46 22.22
CA LYS A 171 28.90 -3.66 21.52
C LYS A 171 29.26 -2.34 22.20
N ARG A 172 28.47 -1.90 23.18
CA ARG A 172 28.69 -0.68 23.96
C ARG A 172 29.39 -0.93 25.30
N ARG A 173 29.61 -2.20 25.64
CA ARG A 173 30.45 -2.65 26.75
C ARG A 173 31.86 -2.92 26.25
#